data_AF-A0A0J7KA22-F1
#
_entry.id   AF-A0A0J7KA22-F1
#
_cell.length_a   1.000
_cell.length_b   1.000
_cell.length_c   1.000
_cell.angle_alpha   90.00
_cell.angle_beta   90.00
_cell.angle_gamma   90.00
#
_symmetry.space_group_name_H-M   'P 1'
#
loop_
_entity.id
_entity.type
_entity.pdbx_description
1 polymer ?
#
loop_
_entity_poly.entity_id
_entity_poly.type
_entity_poly.pdbx_seq_one_letter_code
_entity_poly.pdbx_strand_id
1 'polypeptide(L)'
;VFPLHELPALEKLQRNWVRAFLSPQPLDDICKYFGVKITMYFAWLGHYTTALIVPAAVGVIYWVGIIGRNQAVEDVAYVLFSMFNVIWATVYLETWKRRGAELAYRWGTLDQRDDLLVEPRPLFTGTLEISPVTGRLEPTYPRWRRNMFRYFVSVPIIAICLLFVFIVMILSFQIQDWWDAHLESGGYGFWLSYVPKVLLAVVIALMDEAYFKVAVWLNDLENYRLDTEYENHLIYKVALQLAALLIARQVIGNLKESAIPYVIEQLRLARLSFELFGALSPSEARPPPSQEGEEVQGSKENEEKEDRPDSGKSKQPRNVSQAELESSLYRVGHPTNSLLSDVTFKFILKMDIFYFVENR
;
A
#
# COMPACT_ATOMS: atom_id res chain seq x y z
N VAL A 1 39.30 -1.23 -7.31
CA VAL A 1 39.74 -2.04 -8.48
C VAL A 1 38.48 -2.54 -9.17
N PHE A 2 38.35 -2.39 -10.48
CA PHE A 2 37.19 -2.85 -11.25
C PHE A 2 37.65 -3.71 -12.43
N PRO A 3 36.93 -4.79 -12.79
CA PRO A 3 37.25 -5.58 -13.98
C PRO A 3 36.92 -4.81 -15.26
N LEU A 4 37.70 -5.02 -16.32
CA LEU A 4 37.43 -4.46 -17.65
C LEU A 4 36.51 -5.38 -18.45
N HIS A 5 35.57 -4.77 -19.18
CA HIS A 5 34.64 -5.51 -20.03
C HIS A 5 35.31 -6.01 -21.32
N GLU A 6 35.01 -7.26 -21.69
CA GLU A 6 35.33 -7.79 -23.01
C GLU A 6 34.20 -7.44 -24.00
N LEU A 7 34.46 -6.47 -24.87
CA LEU A 7 33.51 -5.94 -25.86
C LEU A 7 32.92 -7.00 -26.81
N PRO A 8 33.71 -7.90 -27.46
CA PRO A 8 33.14 -8.86 -28.42
C PRO A 8 32.19 -9.87 -27.77
N ALA A 9 32.51 -10.32 -26.55
CA ALA A 9 31.62 -11.19 -25.78
C ALA A 9 30.31 -10.47 -25.39
N LEU A 10 30.41 -9.20 -25.00
CA LEU A 10 29.25 -8.37 -24.65
C LEU A 10 28.33 -8.12 -25.85
N GLU A 11 28.88 -7.82 -27.02
CA GLU A 11 28.09 -7.62 -28.25
C GLU A 11 27.37 -8.90 -28.70
N LYS A 12 28.00 -10.07 -28.51
CA LYS A 12 27.36 -11.36 -28.76
C LYS A 12 26.18 -11.57 -27.81
N LEU A 13 26.39 -11.30 -26.51
CA LEU A 13 25.34 -11.40 -25.49
C LEU A 13 24.18 -10.44 -25.80
N GLN A 14 24.48 -9.18 -26.14
CA GLN A 14 23.47 -8.16 -26.45
C GLN A 14 22.61 -8.57 -27.66
N ARG A 15 23.22 -9.14 -28.71
CA ARG A 15 22.48 -9.61 -29.89
C ARG A 15 21.59 -10.81 -29.59
N ASN A 16 22.10 -11.80 -28.85
CA ASN A 16 21.40 -13.06 -28.61
C ASN A 16 20.37 -12.99 -27.47
N TRP A 17 20.53 -12.05 -26.53
CA TRP A 17 19.67 -11.94 -25.36
C TRP A 17 18.80 -10.68 -25.39
N VAL A 18 19.37 -9.49 -25.61
CA VAL A 18 18.62 -8.22 -25.49
C VAL A 18 17.79 -7.95 -26.75
N ARG A 19 18.33 -8.24 -27.94
CA ARG A 19 17.61 -7.98 -29.21
C ARG A 19 16.64 -9.10 -29.59
N ALA A 20 16.76 -10.27 -28.96
CA ALA A 20 15.95 -11.44 -29.25
C ALA A 20 14.82 -11.58 -28.21
N PHE A 21 13.72 -10.86 -28.43
CA PHE A 21 12.61 -10.76 -27.48
C PHE A 21 11.86 -12.08 -27.20
N LEU A 22 11.85 -13.03 -28.15
CA LEU A 22 11.14 -14.31 -28.03
C LEU A 22 12.04 -15.52 -27.81
N SER A 23 13.37 -15.35 -27.80
CA SER A 23 14.27 -16.48 -27.54
C SER A 23 14.36 -16.78 -26.05
N PRO A 24 14.52 -18.05 -25.65
CA PRO A 24 14.79 -18.39 -24.27
C PRO A 24 16.08 -17.71 -23.80
N GLN A 25 16.07 -17.22 -22.56
CA GLN A 25 17.20 -16.49 -21.99
C GLN A 25 18.45 -17.38 -21.87
N PRO A 26 19.62 -16.99 -22.42
CA PRO A 26 20.84 -17.79 -22.36
C PRO A 26 21.55 -17.65 -21.00
N LEU A 27 21.00 -18.28 -19.96
CA LEU A 27 21.47 -18.14 -18.58
C LEU A 27 22.95 -18.54 -18.41
N ASP A 28 23.41 -19.59 -19.09
CA ASP A 28 24.79 -20.07 -18.94
C ASP A 28 25.82 -19.10 -19.53
N ASP A 29 25.48 -18.37 -20.59
CA ASP A 29 26.37 -17.35 -21.17
C ASP A 29 26.43 -16.10 -20.28
N ILE A 30 25.30 -15.72 -19.67
CA ILE A 30 25.25 -14.65 -18.67
C ILE A 30 26.09 -15.05 -17.45
N CYS A 31 26.02 -16.32 -17.01
CA CYS A 31 26.79 -16.85 -15.89
C CYS A 31 28.30 -16.77 -16.12
N LYS A 32 28.76 -17.12 -17.33
CA LYS A 32 30.17 -17.04 -17.68
C LYS A 32 30.70 -15.60 -17.70
N TYR A 33 29.89 -14.64 -18.13
CA TYR A 33 30.33 -13.26 -18.29
C TYR A 33 30.18 -12.41 -17.01
N PHE A 34 29.04 -12.49 -16.34
CA PHE A 34 28.70 -11.67 -15.17
C PHE A 34 28.83 -12.41 -13.83
N GLY A 35 28.99 -13.73 -13.86
CA GLY A 35 29.02 -14.57 -12.66
C GLY A 35 27.64 -14.98 -12.15
N VAL A 36 27.64 -15.88 -11.18
CA VAL A 36 26.44 -16.58 -10.70
C VAL A 36 25.43 -15.65 -10.04
N LYS A 37 25.88 -14.67 -9.23
CA LYS A 37 24.99 -13.74 -8.50
C LYS A 37 24.08 -12.95 -9.44
N ILE A 38 24.65 -12.41 -10.52
CA ILE A 38 23.92 -11.61 -11.52
C ILE A 38 23.01 -12.52 -12.36
N THR A 39 23.48 -13.71 -12.74
CA THR A 39 22.65 -14.66 -13.50
C THR A 39 21.47 -15.17 -12.69
N MET A 40 21.64 -15.42 -11.39
CA MET A 40 20.54 -15.85 -10.53
C MET A 40 19.41 -14.79 -10.50
N TYR A 41 19.77 -13.50 -10.45
CA TYR A 41 18.81 -12.40 -10.57
C TYR A 41 18.07 -12.43 -11.92
N PHE A 42 18.79 -12.58 -13.03
CA PHE A 42 18.16 -12.63 -14.35
C PHE A 42 17.30 -13.87 -14.57
N ALA A 43 17.73 -15.02 -14.05
CA ALA A 43 16.95 -16.26 -14.05
C ALA A 43 15.65 -16.11 -13.25
N TRP A 44 15.72 -15.47 -12.08
CA TRP A 44 14.55 -15.12 -11.27
C TRP A 44 13.61 -14.21 -12.03
N LEU A 45 14.12 -13.13 -12.62
CA LEU A 45 13.33 -12.14 -13.37
C LEU A 45 12.59 -12.79 -14.55
N GLY A 46 13.27 -13.62 -15.33
CA GLY A 46 12.66 -14.36 -16.45
C GLY A 46 11.59 -15.36 -16.00
N HIS A 47 11.86 -16.08 -14.90
CA HIS A 47 10.87 -16.99 -14.31
C HIS A 47 9.65 -16.25 -13.74
N TYR A 48 9.87 -15.10 -13.09
CA TYR A 48 8.80 -14.29 -12.51
C TYR A 48 7.90 -13.66 -13.56
N THR A 49 8.49 -13.05 -14.60
CA THR A 49 7.75 -12.45 -15.71
C THR A 49 6.90 -13.46 -16.46
N THR A 50 7.41 -14.68 -16.69
CA THR A 50 6.62 -15.76 -17.30
C THR A 50 5.52 -16.28 -16.34
N ALA A 51 5.78 -16.38 -15.04
CA ALA A 51 4.78 -16.78 -14.05
C ALA A 51 3.62 -15.77 -13.94
N LEU A 52 3.90 -14.47 -14.08
CA LEU A 52 2.92 -13.37 -14.03
C LEU A 52 1.91 -13.38 -15.20
N ILE A 53 2.20 -14.09 -16.30
CA ILE A 53 1.26 -14.24 -17.42
C ILE A 53 -0.03 -14.90 -16.95
N VAL A 54 0.04 -15.86 -16.01
CA VAL A 54 -1.13 -16.59 -15.50
C VAL A 54 -2.10 -15.67 -14.76
N PRO A 55 -1.70 -14.92 -13.70
CA PRO A 55 -2.61 -14.00 -13.01
C PRO A 55 -3.01 -12.81 -13.89
N ALA A 56 -2.16 -12.36 -14.82
CA ALA A 56 -2.54 -11.33 -15.78
C ALA A 56 -3.69 -11.80 -16.69
N ALA A 57 -3.60 -13.02 -17.24
CA ALA A 57 -4.66 -13.59 -18.07
C ALA A 57 -5.97 -13.77 -17.29
N VAL A 58 -5.90 -14.33 -16.07
CA VAL A 58 -7.07 -14.50 -15.19
C VAL A 58 -7.68 -13.14 -14.83
N GLY A 59 -6.86 -12.14 -14.51
CA GLY A 59 -7.30 -10.79 -14.20
C GLY A 59 -7.98 -10.10 -15.38
N VAL A 60 -7.50 -10.29 -16.61
CA VAL A 60 -8.15 -9.76 -17.83
C VAL A 60 -9.49 -10.46 -18.09
N ILE A 61 -9.55 -11.78 -17.95
CA ILE A 61 -10.81 -12.55 -18.10
C ILE A 61 -11.83 -12.05 -17.08
N TYR A 62 -11.39 -11.84 -15.84
CA TYR A 62 -12.21 -11.32 -14.76
C TYR A 62 -12.73 -9.91 -15.08
N TRP A 63 -11.83 -9.01 -15.48
CA TRP A 63 -12.16 -7.63 -15.79
C TRP A 63 -13.17 -7.53 -16.94
N VAL A 64 -12.97 -8.27 -18.04
CA VAL A 64 -13.90 -8.27 -19.18
C VAL A 64 -15.22 -8.96 -18.82
N GLY A 65 -15.19 -10.03 -18.04
CA GLY A 65 -16.37 -10.84 -17.73
C GLY A 65 -17.31 -10.23 -16.69
N ILE A 66 -16.84 -9.31 -15.85
CA ILE A 66 -17.59 -8.82 -14.68
C ILE A 66 -17.97 -7.34 -14.79
N ILE A 67 -17.38 -6.61 -15.73
CA ILE A 67 -17.70 -5.19 -15.95
C ILE A 67 -19.20 -4.98 -16.21
N GLY A 68 -19.86 -4.20 -15.33
CA GLY A 68 -21.27 -3.85 -15.45
C GLY A 68 -22.27 -4.94 -15.01
N ARG A 69 -21.84 -5.94 -14.23
CA ARG A 69 -22.73 -6.94 -13.62
C ARG A 69 -23.21 -6.50 -12.22
N ASN A 70 -24.10 -7.29 -11.62
CA ASN A 70 -24.64 -7.02 -10.28
C ASN A 70 -23.54 -7.04 -9.20
N GLN A 71 -23.61 -6.14 -8.23
CA GLN A 71 -22.65 -6.01 -7.11
C GLN A 71 -22.38 -7.34 -6.37
N ALA A 72 -23.40 -8.17 -6.14
CA ALA A 72 -23.23 -9.48 -5.50
C ALA A 72 -22.34 -10.45 -6.32
N VAL A 73 -22.35 -10.35 -7.65
CA VAL A 73 -21.47 -11.14 -8.53
C VAL A 73 -20.04 -10.62 -8.45
N GLU A 74 -19.86 -9.29 -8.37
CA GLU A 74 -18.55 -8.67 -8.22
C GLU A 74 -17.89 -9.07 -6.89
N ASP A 75 -18.64 -9.01 -5.79
CA ASP A 75 -18.13 -9.35 -4.44
C ASP A 75 -17.68 -10.81 -4.35
N VAL A 76 -18.52 -11.75 -4.80
CA VAL A 76 -18.18 -13.18 -4.83
C VAL A 76 -16.94 -13.41 -5.68
N ALA A 77 -16.85 -12.73 -6.81
CA ALA A 77 -15.77 -12.93 -7.74
C ALA A 77 -14.45 -12.31 -7.19
N TYR A 78 -14.48 -11.22 -6.42
CA TYR A 78 -13.28 -10.67 -5.75
C TYR A 78 -12.73 -11.65 -4.70
N VAL A 79 -13.62 -12.35 -3.99
CA VAL A 79 -13.23 -13.42 -3.07
C VAL A 79 -12.57 -14.58 -3.81
N LEU A 80 -13.12 -15.01 -4.95
CA LEU A 80 -12.51 -16.06 -5.77
C LEU A 80 -11.14 -15.64 -6.33
N PHE A 81 -11.02 -14.39 -6.78
CA PHE A 81 -9.76 -13.86 -7.29
C PHE A 81 -8.69 -13.74 -6.19
N SER A 82 -9.06 -13.35 -4.96
CA SER A 82 -8.09 -13.29 -3.85
C SER A 82 -7.58 -14.67 -3.45
N MET A 83 -8.45 -15.68 -3.38
CA MET A 83 -8.07 -17.07 -3.14
C MET A 83 -7.12 -17.60 -4.22
N PHE A 84 -7.42 -17.31 -5.50
CA PHE A 84 -6.55 -17.66 -6.61
C PHE A 84 -5.16 -17.00 -6.48
N ASN A 85 -5.08 -15.72 -6.13
CA ASN A 85 -3.78 -15.02 -5.97
C ASN A 85 -2.93 -15.63 -4.85
N VAL A 86 -3.53 -16.01 -3.73
CA VAL A 86 -2.80 -16.67 -2.62
C VAL A 86 -2.25 -18.03 -3.07
N ILE A 87 -3.05 -18.82 -3.80
CA ILE A 87 -2.60 -20.12 -4.34
C ILE A 87 -1.51 -19.92 -5.39
N TRP A 88 -1.70 -18.99 -6.33
CA TRP A 88 -0.71 -18.70 -7.36
C TRP A 88 0.61 -18.23 -6.76
N ALA A 89 0.56 -17.34 -5.76
CA ALA A 89 1.73 -16.90 -5.04
C ALA A 89 2.44 -18.12 -4.45
N THR A 90 1.80 -18.86 -3.54
CA THR A 90 2.43 -20.04 -2.89
C THR A 90 3.02 -21.05 -3.87
N VAL A 91 2.36 -21.31 -5.01
CA VAL A 91 2.90 -22.19 -6.07
C VAL A 91 4.11 -21.59 -6.76
N TYR A 92 4.08 -20.31 -7.14
CA TYR A 92 5.22 -19.63 -7.76
C TYR A 92 6.44 -19.63 -6.84
N LEU A 93 6.19 -19.33 -5.57
CA LEU A 93 7.17 -19.31 -4.50
C LEU A 93 7.90 -20.67 -4.39
N GLU A 94 7.17 -21.77 -4.27
CA GLU A 94 7.75 -23.13 -4.20
C GLU A 94 8.43 -23.56 -5.51
N THR A 95 7.88 -23.16 -6.65
CA THR A 95 8.48 -23.44 -7.97
C THR A 95 9.83 -22.74 -8.11
N TRP A 96 9.93 -21.48 -7.66
CA TRP A 96 11.18 -20.75 -7.67
C TRP A 96 12.22 -21.37 -6.73
N LYS A 97 11.84 -21.81 -5.52
CA LYS A 97 12.77 -22.52 -4.62
C LYS A 97 13.40 -23.73 -5.30
N ARG A 98 12.57 -24.56 -5.95
CA ARG A 98 13.03 -25.75 -6.68
C ARG A 98 13.92 -25.38 -7.87
N ARG A 99 13.53 -24.38 -8.66
CA ARG A 99 14.29 -23.94 -9.84
C ARG A 99 15.61 -23.28 -9.46
N GLY A 100 15.63 -22.47 -8.40
CA GLY A 100 16.82 -21.83 -7.85
C GLY A 100 17.84 -22.87 -7.37
N ALA A 101 17.38 -23.93 -6.68
CA ALA A 101 18.24 -25.04 -6.28
C ALA A 101 18.82 -25.81 -7.48
N GLU A 102 18.02 -26.08 -8.51
CA GLU A 102 18.50 -26.72 -9.75
C GLU A 102 19.59 -25.88 -10.44
N LEU A 103 19.41 -24.57 -10.53
CA LEU A 103 20.39 -23.66 -11.13
C LEU A 103 21.66 -23.54 -10.29
N ALA A 104 21.53 -23.43 -8.96
CA ALA A 104 22.67 -23.41 -8.04
C ALA A 104 23.49 -24.71 -8.13
N TYR A 105 22.81 -25.86 -8.26
CA TYR A 105 23.46 -27.15 -8.48
C TYR A 105 24.21 -27.19 -9.81
N ARG A 106 23.55 -26.77 -10.91
CA ARG A 106 24.17 -26.74 -12.25
C ARG A 106 25.41 -25.86 -12.32
N TRP A 107 25.42 -24.74 -11.61
CA TRP A 107 26.56 -23.83 -11.56
C TRP A 107 27.56 -24.15 -10.45
N GLY A 108 27.36 -25.25 -9.69
CA GLY A 108 28.29 -25.71 -8.65
C GLY A 108 28.39 -24.78 -7.44
N THR A 109 27.36 -23.97 -7.19
CA THR A 109 27.31 -23.01 -6.05
C THR A 109 26.39 -23.47 -4.93
N LEU A 110 25.73 -24.63 -5.09
CA LEU A 110 24.85 -25.19 -4.06
C LEU A 110 25.61 -25.61 -2.79
N ASP A 111 26.83 -26.12 -2.96
CA ASP A 111 27.68 -26.66 -1.88
C ASP A 111 28.84 -25.69 -1.58
N GLN A 112 28.53 -24.40 -1.44
CA GLN A 112 29.51 -23.40 -1.08
C GLN A 112 30.10 -23.76 0.31
N ARG A 113 31.44 -23.81 0.41
CA ARG A 113 32.20 -24.10 1.64
C ARG A 113 31.60 -23.38 2.85
N ASP A 114 31.54 -24.07 4.00
CA ASP A 114 31.06 -23.52 5.28
C ASP A 114 31.40 -22.04 5.43
N ASP A 115 30.43 -21.22 5.84
CA ASP A 115 30.57 -19.77 6.09
C ASP A 115 31.81 -19.42 6.94
N LEU A 116 32.31 -20.39 7.71
CA LEU A 116 33.52 -20.33 8.52
C LEU A 116 34.82 -20.21 7.70
N LEU A 117 34.88 -20.80 6.50
CA LEU A 117 36.04 -20.83 5.61
C LEU A 117 36.16 -19.60 4.69
N VAL A 118 35.11 -18.79 4.60
CA VAL A 118 35.10 -17.55 3.82
C VAL A 118 35.86 -16.46 4.56
N GLU A 119 36.70 -15.72 3.81
CA GLU A 119 37.49 -14.63 4.37
C GLU A 119 36.61 -13.53 4.96
N PRO A 120 36.98 -12.95 6.11
CA PRO A 120 36.25 -11.84 6.69
C PRO A 120 36.32 -10.62 5.78
N ARG A 121 35.25 -9.81 5.78
CA ARG A 121 35.23 -8.55 5.02
C ARG A 121 36.37 -7.63 5.47
N PRO A 122 36.98 -6.83 4.58
CA PRO A 122 38.11 -5.97 4.92
C PRO A 122 37.83 -4.94 6.03
N LEU A 123 36.57 -4.54 6.19
CA LEU A 123 36.11 -3.56 7.19
C LEU A 123 35.75 -4.20 8.54
N PHE A 124 35.87 -5.52 8.68
CA PHE A 124 35.53 -6.21 9.92
C PHE A 124 36.60 -5.96 10.98
N THR A 125 36.15 -5.52 12.17
CA THR A 125 37.04 -5.20 13.29
C THR A 125 36.86 -6.21 14.42
N GLY A 126 37.94 -6.54 15.12
CA GLY A 126 37.91 -7.55 16.18
C GLY A 126 39.24 -7.74 16.88
N THR A 127 39.23 -8.53 17.94
CA THR A 127 40.44 -9.02 18.60
C THR A 127 41.07 -10.11 17.75
N LEU A 128 42.39 -10.11 17.58
CA LEU A 128 43.07 -11.16 16.82
C LEU A 128 43.14 -12.45 17.66
N GLU A 129 42.46 -13.49 17.22
CA GLU A 129 42.47 -14.80 17.85
C GLU A 129 42.79 -15.89 16.82
N ILE A 130 43.31 -17.03 17.29
CA ILE A 130 43.59 -18.17 16.43
C ILE A 130 42.27 -18.89 16.14
N SER A 131 41.87 -18.94 14.87
CA SER A 131 40.65 -19.62 14.45
C SER A 131 40.75 -21.14 14.67
N PRO A 132 39.75 -21.77 15.31
CA PRO A 132 39.77 -23.21 15.59
C PRO A 132 39.61 -24.07 14.32
N VAL A 133 39.17 -23.47 13.21
CA VAL A 133 38.92 -24.17 11.94
C VAL A 133 40.10 -24.01 10.98
N THR A 134 40.59 -22.78 10.80
CA THR A 134 41.64 -22.47 9.82
C THR A 134 43.04 -22.49 10.41
N GLY A 135 43.17 -22.40 11.74
CA GLY A 135 44.45 -22.27 12.46
C GLY A 135 45.16 -20.92 12.20
N ARG A 136 44.53 -19.99 11.49
CA ARG A 136 45.08 -18.67 11.16
C ARG A 136 44.68 -17.64 12.22
N LEU A 137 45.52 -16.61 12.37
CA LEU A 137 45.17 -15.43 13.17
C LEU A 137 44.12 -14.64 12.39
N GLU A 138 42.90 -14.59 12.92
CA GLU A 138 41.77 -13.90 12.33
C GLU A 138 41.15 -12.95 13.37
N PRO A 139 40.64 -11.78 12.95
CA PRO A 139 39.85 -10.94 13.85
C PRO A 139 38.59 -11.69 14.28
N THR A 140 38.25 -11.64 15.56
CA THR A 140 37.03 -12.21 16.15
C THR A 140 36.27 -11.12 16.90
N TYR A 141 34.93 -11.20 16.87
CA TYR A 141 34.07 -10.28 17.60
C TYR A 141 33.00 -11.07 18.37
N PRO A 142 32.85 -10.86 19.69
CA PRO A 142 31.93 -11.63 20.51
C PRO A 142 30.47 -11.47 20.05
N ARG A 143 29.80 -12.61 19.80
CA ARG A 143 28.42 -12.64 19.27
C ARG A 143 27.40 -12.01 20.22
N TRP A 144 27.56 -12.22 21.54
CA TRP A 144 26.64 -11.68 22.55
C TRP A 144 26.62 -10.14 22.54
N ARG A 145 27.80 -9.50 22.43
CA ARG A 145 27.93 -8.05 22.37
C ARG A 145 27.26 -7.48 21.11
N ARG A 146 27.38 -8.19 20.00
CA ARG A 146 26.70 -7.84 18.73
C ARG A 146 25.19 -7.92 18.85
N ASN A 147 24.69 -9.03 19.40
CA ASN A 147 23.24 -9.22 19.57
C ASN A 147 22.65 -8.20 20.54
N MET A 148 23.34 -7.86 21.62
CA MET A 148 22.91 -6.77 22.51
C MET A 148 22.84 -5.43 21.76
N PHE A 149 23.88 -5.07 20.99
CA PHE A 149 23.85 -3.85 20.20
C PHE A 149 22.69 -3.85 19.19
N ARG A 150 22.42 -4.98 18.53
CA ARG A 150 21.30 -5.11 17.59
C ARG A 150 19.96 -4.87 18.27
N TYR A 151 19.66 -5.59 19.35
CA TYR A 151 18.34 -5.50 19.97
C TYR A 151 18.11 -4.18 20.73
N PHE A 152 19.15 -3.61 21.34
CA PHE A 152 19.00 -2.40 22.16
C PHE A 152 19.25 -1.09 21.39
N VAL A 153 19.97 -1.13 20.26
CA VAL A 153 20.31 0.07 19.50
C VAL A 153 19.65 0.04 18.13
N SER A 154 19.88 -1.01 17.33
CA SER A 154 19.44 -0.97 15.94
C SER A 154 17.95 -1.13 15.73
N VAL A 155 17.33 -2.11 16.39
CA VAL A 155 15.88 -2.32 16.30
C VAL A 155 15.09 -1.09 16.78
N PRO A 156 15.41 -0.45 17.93
CA PRO A 156 14.72 0.76 18.36
C PRO A 156 14.91 1.94 17.41
N ILE A 157 16.12 2.17 16.88
CA ILE A 157 16.35 3.27 15.93
C ILE A 157 15.55 3.06 14.64
N ILE A 158 15.52 1.82 14.12
CA ILE A 158 14.70 1.48 12.95
C ILE A 158 13.22 1.73 13.24
N ALA A 159 12.73 1.30 14.41
CA ALA A 159 11.33 1.51 14.80
C ALA A 159 10.97 3.01 14.91
N ILE A 160 11.84 3.83 15.50
CA ILE A 160 11.66 5.28 15.59
C ILE A 160 11.64 5.90 14.19
N CYS A 161 12.53 5.46 13.30
CA CYS A 161 12.59 5.95 11.93
C CYS A 161 11.31 5.59 11.13
N LEU A 162 10.84 4.34 11.27
CA LEU A 162 9.58 3.89 10.67
C LEU A 162 8.38 4.71 11.17
N LEU A 163 8.31 4.97 12.47
CA LEU A 163 7.26 5.77 13.08
C LEU A 163 7.32 7.22 12.59
N PHE A 164 8.52 7.81 12.52
CA PHE A 164 8.71 9.16 11.98
C PHE A 164 8.21 9.28 10.54
N VAL A 165 8.58 8.32 9.68
CA VAL A 165 8.11 8.28 8.29
C VAL A 165 6.59 8.13 8.21
N PHE A 166 6.00 7.30 9.07
CA PHE A 166 4.56 7.14 9.16
C PHE A 166 3.84 8.46 9.53
N ILE A 167 4.37 9.20 10.52
CA ILE A 167 3.83 10.51 10.91
C ILE A 167 3.94 11.52 9.76
N VAL A 168 5.11 11.63 9.14
CA VAL A 168 5.34 12.57 8.02
C VAL A 168 4.38 12.28 6.87
N MET A 169 4.12 11.00 6.60
CA MET A 169 3.18 10.60 5.56
C MET A 169 1.73 10.96 5.91
N ILE A 170 1.28 10.76 7.16
CA ILE A 170 -0.05 11.22 7.61
C ILE A 170 -0.17 12.74 7.47
N LEU A 171 0.82 13.50 7.94
CA LEU A 171 0.82 14.96 7.83
C LEU A 171 0.76 15.41 6.37
N SER A 172 1.51 14.74 5.49
CA SER A 172 1.51 15.04 4.06
C SER A 172 0.14 14.79 3.44
N PHE A 173 -0.57 13.72 3.82
CA PHE A 173 -1.94 13.47 3.38
C PHE A 173 -2.95 14.49 3.91
N GLN A 174 -2.84 14.89 5.18
CA GLN A 174 -3.70 15.94 5.75
C GLN A 174 -3.54 17.28 5.02
N ILE A 175 -2.30 17.63 4.66
CA ILE A 175 -2.00 18.81 3.85
C ILE A 175 -2.62 18.67 2.45
N GLN A 176 -2.56 17.47 1.83
CA GLN A 176 -3.19 17.21 0.54
C GLN A 176 -4.71 17.43 0.60
N ASP A 177 -5.36 16.89 1.63
CA ASP A 177 -6.82 16.98 1.78
C ASP A 177 -7.28 18.41 2.04
N TRP A 178 -6.56 19.13 2.91
CA TRP A 178 -6.81 20.55 3.15
C TRP A 178 -6.63 21.39 1.87
N TRP A 179 -5.59 21.09 1.08
CA TRP A 179 -5.31 21.79 -0.17
C TRP A 179 -6.40 21.54 -1.22
N ASP A 180 -6.79 20.29 -1.44
CA ASP A 180 -7.84 19.93 -2.40
C ASP A 180 -9.19 20.57 -2.01
N ALA A 181 -9.55 20.55 -0.71
CA ALA A 181 -10.76 21.22 -0.22
C ALA A 181 -10.73 22.74 -0.41
N HIS A 182 -9.56 23.37 -0.20
CA HIS A 182 -9.40 24.81 -0.41
C HIS A 182 -9.52 25.18 -1.89
N LEU A 183 -8.96 24.36 -2.80
CA LEU A 183 -9.06 24.55 -4.24
C LEU A 183 -10.50 24.47 -4.74
N GLU A 184 -11.27 23.49 -4.27
CA GLU A 184 -12.69 23.33 -4.62
C GLU A 184 -13.52 24.53 -4.19
N SER A 185 -13.27 25.07 -2.98
CA SER A 185 -14.01 26.24 -2.47
C SER A 185 -13.66 27.55 -3.20
N GLY A 186 -12.44 27.68 -3.71
CA GLY A 186 -11.93 28.90 -4.34
C GLY A 186 -12.09 28.97 -5.86
N GLY A 187 -12.55 27.90 -6.52
CA GLY A 187 -12.70 27.84 -7.97
C GLY A 187 -11.37 27.92 -8.74
N TYR A 188 -10.27 27.46 -8.14
CA TYR A 188 -8.96 27.46 -8.77
C TYR A 188 -8.82 26.36 -9.84
N GLY A 189 -7.87 26.55 -10.77
CA GLY A 189 -7.65 25.62 -11.88
C GLY A 189 -7.20 24.22 -11.44
N PHE A 190 -7.69 23.19 -12.14
CA PHE A 190 -7.44 21.77 -11.84
C PHE A 190 -5.96 21.40 -11.69
N TRP A 191 -5.05 22.13 -12.36
CA TRP A 191 -3.62 21.86 -12.34
C TRP A 191 -2.98 22.07 -10.95
N LEU A 192 -3.56 22.94 -10.10
CA LEU A 192 -3.04 23.15 -8.74
C LEU A 192 -3.22 21.93 -7.83
N SER A 193 -4.15 21.00 -8.12
CA SER A 193 -4.32 19.76 -7.34
C SER A 193 -3.15 18.78 -7.51
N TYR A 194 -2.29 18.97 -8.51
CA TYR A 194 -1.09 18.15 -8.66
C TYR A 194 0.07 18.60 -7.77
N VAL A 195 0.09 19.86 -7.29
CA VAL A 195 1.21 20.40 -6.49
C VAL A 195 1.46 19.58 -5.21
N PRO A 196 0.44 19.28 -4.37
CA PRO A 196 0.63 18.46 -3.18
C PRO A 196 1.04 17.01 -3.49
N LYS A 197 0.63 16.48 -4.65
CA LYS A 197 0.96 15.11 -5.09
C LYS A 197 2.43 15.00 -5.48
N VAL A 198 2.94 16.02 -6.17
CA VAL A 198 4.37 16.12 -6.51
C VAL A 198 5.21 16.34 -5.24
N LEU A 199 4.77 17.23 -4.34
CA LEU A 199 5.47 17.45 -3.06
C LEU A 199 5.56 16.18 -2.22
N LEU A 200 4.49 15.39 -2.14
CA LEU A 200 4.51 14.09 -1.44
C LEU A 200 5.56 13.14 -2.05
N ALA A 201 5.65 13.06 -3.38
CA ALA A 201 6.65 12.22 -4.04
C ALA A 201 8.09 12.67 -3.70
N VAL A 202 8.34 13.97 -3.65
CA VAL A 202 9.64 14.54 -3.24
C VAL A 202 9.95 14.21 -1.79
N VAL A 203 9.00 14.37 -0.87
CA VAL A 203 9.18 14.04 0.55
C VAL A 203 9.51 12.56 0.71
N ILE A 204 8.79 11.66 0.05
CA ILE A 204 9.07 10.21 0.10
C ILE A 204 10.49 9.90 -0.41
N ALA A 205 10.90 10.48 -1.54
CA ALA A 205 12.23 10.25 -2.10
C ALA A 205 13.34 10.75 -1.16
N LEU A 206 13.16 11.91 -0.53
CA LEU A 206 14.11 12.44 0.45
C LEU A 206 14.20 11.56 1.71
N MET A 207 13.05 11.05 2.19
CA MET A 207 12.99 10.18 3.36
C MET A 207 13.62 8.81 3.09
N ASP A 208 13.43 8.25 1.90
CA ASP A 208 14.03 6.98 1.50
C ASP A 208 15.56 7.06 1.48
N GLU A 209 16.11 8.11 0.87
CA GLU A 209 17.56 8.37 0.85
C GLU A 209 18.13 8.60 2.25
N ALA A 210 17.40 9.34 3.10
CA ALA A 210 17.80 9.56 4.49
C ALA A 210 17.81 8.25 5.29
N TYR A 211 16.77 7.42 5.13
CA TYR A 211 16.68 6.10 5.77
C TYR A 211 17.81 5.20 5.29
N PHE A 212 18.10 5.16 4.00
CA PHE A 212 19.18 4.34 3.44
C PHE A 212 20.52 4.67 4.09
N LYS A 213 20.85 5.95 4.25
CA LYS A 213 22.07 6.40 4.96
C LYS A 213 22.11 5.94 6.41
N VAL A 214 20.98 6.06 7.12
CA VAL A 214 20.85 5.58 8.51
C VAL A 214 21.02 4.06 8.58
N ALA A 215 20.40 3.30 7.67
CA ALA A 215 20.49 1.86 7.60
C ALA A 215 21.94 1.38 7.36
N VAL A 216 22.66 2.01 6.42
CA VAL A 216 24.08 1.73 6.17
C VAL A 216 24.91 2.03 7.41
N TRP A 217 24.75 3.21 8.01
CA TRP A 217 25.47 3.61 9.22
C TRP A 217 25.26 2.61 10.37
N LEU A 218 24.01 2.17 10.59
CA LEU A 218 23.68 1.15 11.58
C LEU A 218 24.28 -0.21 11.26
N ASN A 219 24.31 -0.60 9.99
CA ASN A 219 24.85 -1.88 9.56
C ASN A 219 26.37 -1.95 9.70
N ASP A 220 27.06 -0.84 9.45
CA ASP A 220 28.50 -0.73 9.67
C ASP A 220 28.85 -0.81 11.16
N LEU A 221 28.02 -0.20 12.04
CA LEU A 221 28.20 -0.30 13.50
C LEU A 221 27.97 -1.72 14.05
N GLU A 222 27.08 -2.50 13.44
CA GLU A 222 26.82 -3.88 13.84
C GLU A 222 27.99 -4.85 13.54
N ASN A 223 28.96 -4.42 12.73
CA ASN A 223 30.23 -5.10 12.48
C ASN A 223 30.06 -6.60 12.12
N TYR A 224 29.48 -6.85 10.94
CA TYR A 224 29.32 -8.19 10.37
C TYR A 224 30.62 -8.78 9.84
N ARG A 225 30.81 -10.11 9.97
CA ARG A 225 32.04 -10.78 9.54
C ARG A 225 32.08 -10.98 8.02
N LEU A 226 30.98 -11.42 7.43
CA LEU A 226 30.88 -11.78 6.03
C LEU A 226 30.14 -10.70 5.25
N ASP A 227 30.54 -10.49 3.98
CA ASP A 227 29.83 -9.57 3.09
C ASP A 227 28.39 -10.03 2.82
N THR A 228 28.17 -11.34 2.72
CA THR A 228 26.82 -11.90 2.58
C THR A 228 25.94 -11.58 3.78
N GLU A 229 26.43 -11.75 5.00
CA GLU A 229 25.69 -11.38 6.21
C GLU A 229 25.41 -9.88 6.28
N TYR A 230 26.42 -9.05 5.96
CA TYR A 230 26.29 -7.60 5.92
C TYR A 230 25.20 -7.17 4.93
N GLU A 231 25.28 -7.64 3.67
CA GLU A 231 24.31 -7.32 2.62
C GLU A 231 22.90 -7.79 3.00
N ASN A 232 22.74 -9.02 3.49
CA ASN A 232 21.43 -9.55 3.86
C ASN A 232 20.76 -8.69 4.95
N HIS A 233 21.50 -8.29 6.00
CA HIS A 233 20.93 -7.45 7.05
C HIS A 233 20.63 -6.03 6.57
N LEU A 234 21.45 -5.47 5.67
CA LEU A 234 21.14 -4.19 5.04
C LEU A 234 19.85 -4.30 4.21
N ILE A 235 19.71 -5.35 3.42
CA ILE A 235 18.51 -5.63 2.61
C ILE A 235 17.28 -5.74 3.52
N TYR A 236 17.36 -6.48 4.64
CA TYR A 236 16.22 -6.58 5.56
C TYR A 236 15.77 -5.22 6.12
N LYS A 237 16.72 -4.36 6.52
CA LYS A 237 16.40 -3.02 7.03
C LYS A 237 15.72 -2.17 5.96
N VAL A 238 16.31 -2.09 4.76
CA VAL A 238 15.77 -1.32 3.64
C VAL A 238 14.43 -1.87 3.15
N ALA A 239 14.29 -3.19 3.03
CA ALA A 239 13.05 -3.85 2.62
C ALA A 239 11.91 -3.61 3.62
N LEU A 240 12.20 -3.63 4.93
CA LEU A 240 11.22 -3.33 5.97
C LEU A 240 10.67 -1.91 5.84
N GLN A 241 11.54 -0.93 5.56
CA GLN A 241 11.14 0.45 5.32
C GLN A 241 10.26 0.58 4.07
N LEU A 242 10.68 -0.02 2.96
CA LEU A 242 9.90 0.01 1.72
C LEU A 242 8.53 -0.66 1.91
N ALA A 243 8.48 -1.79 2.62
CA ALA A 243 7.23 -2.46 3.00
C ALA A 243 6.33 -1.53 3.79
N ALA A 244 6.86 -0.89 4.85
CA ALA A 244 6.12 0.02 5.70
C ALA A 244 5.57 1.21 4.90
N LEU A 245 6.38 1.82 4.02
CA LEU A 245 5.95 2.90 3.14
C LEU A 245 4.81 2.48 2.19
N LEU A 246 4.92 1.31 1.56
CA LEU A 246 3.91 0.80 0.62
C LEU A 246 2.60 0.42 1.32
N ILE A 247 2.70 -0.27 2.47
CA ILE A 247 1.54 -0.63 3.29
C ILE A 247 0.86 0.65 3.75
N ALA A 248 1.62 1.59 4.30
CA ALA A 248 1.05 2.76 4.89
C ALA A 248 0.42 3.70 3.83
N ARG A 249 1.00 3.78 2.62
CA ARG A 249 0.37 4.44 1.46
C ARG A 249 -0.97 3.79 1.09
N GLN A 250 -1.04 2.46 1.05
CA GLN A 250 -2.28 1.75 0.68
C GLN A 250 -3.35 1.85 1.78
N VAL A 251 -2.95 1.60 3.02
CA VAL A 251 -3.86 1.58 4.17
C VAL A 251 -4.47 2.96 4.39
N ILE A 252 -3.68 4.03 4.29
CA ILE A 252 -4.22 5.40 4.45
C ILE A 252 -5.17 5.74 3.30
N GLY A 253 -4.85 5.38 2.06
CA GLY A 253 -5.76 5.55 0.92
C GLY A 253 -7.09 4.84 1.14
N ASN A 254 -7.04 3.55 1.52
CA ASN A 254 -8.23 2.76 1.81
C ASN A 254 -9.02 3.32 3.02
N LEU A 255 -8.34 3.73 4.09
CA LEU A 255 -8.96 4.28 5.29
C LEU A 255 -9.70 5.59 4.99
N LYS A 256 -9.09 6.44 4.16
CA LYS A 256 -9.70 7.70 3.70
C LYS A 256 -10.93 7.47 2.82
N GLU A 257 -10.85 6.55 1.87
CA GLU A 257 -11.93 6.32 0.88
C GLU A 257 -13.13 5.56 1.46
N SER A 258 -12.93 4.70 2.46
CA SER A 258 -13.98 3.80 2.97
C SER A 258 -14.28 3.95 4.46
N ALA A 259 -13.27 3.98 5.32
CA ALA A 259 -13.46 3.92 6.76
C ALA A 259 -13.85 5.28 7.37
N ILE A 260 -13.24 6.38 6.94
CA ILE A 260 -13.55 7.72 7.43
C ILE A 260 -15.01 8.12 7.11
N PRO A 261 -15.50 7.98 5.86
CA PRO A 261 -16.90 8.30 5.54
C PRO A 261 -17.88 7.46 6.36
N TYR A 262 -17.63 6.15 6.48
CA TYR A 262 -18.45 5.25 7.27
C TYR A 262 -18.49 5.65 8.75
N VAL A 263 -17.34 5.94 9.36
CA VAL A 263 -17.28 6.35 10.78
C VAL A 263 -17.94 7.71 11.01
N ILE A 264 -17.75 8.68 10.11
CA ILE A 264 -18.44 9.97 10.17
C ILE A 264 -19.95 9.78 10.09
N GLU A 265 -20.42 8.92 9.18
CA GLU A 265 -21.84 8.61 9.04
C GLU A 265 -22.40 7.92 10.29
N GLN A 266 -21.68 6.96 10.87
CA GLN A 266 -22.06 6.32 12.13
C GLN A 266 -22.11 7.29 13.31
N LEU A 267 -21.14 8.21 13.43
CA LEU A 267 -21.15 9.25 14.45
C LEU A 267 -22.30 10.25 14.24
N ARG A 268 -22.61 10.59 12.99
CA ARG A 268 -23.75 11.44 12.64
C ARG A 268 -25.07 10.76 13.02
N LEU A 269 -25.20 9.47 12.72
CA LEU A 269 -26.37 8.67 13.09
C LEU A 269 -26.50 8.51 14.62
N ALA A 270 -25.40 8.30 15.34
CA ALA A 270 -25.37 8.23 16.79
C ALA A 270 -25.75 9.58 17.44
N ARG A 271 -25.33 10.69 16.85
CA ARG A 271 -25.74 12.03 17.32
C ARG A 271 -27.22 12.30 17.06
N LEU A 272 -27.71 11.94 15.88
CA LEU A 272 -29.13 12.07 15.54
C LEU A 272 -30.00 11.17 16.43
N SER A 273 -29.56 9.95 16.75
CA SER A 273 -30.29 9.06 17.65
C SER A 273 -30.30 9.57 19.08
N PHE A 274 -29.21 10.20 19.55
CA PHE A 274 -29.15 10.85 20.86
C PHE A 274 -30.07 12.08 20.93
N GLU A 275 -30.08 12.92 19.89
CA GLU A 275 -30.99 14.08 19.79
C GLU A 275 -32.46 13.63 19.70
N LEU A 276 -32.77 12.57 18.95
CA LEU A 276 -34.10 11.98 18.85
C LEU A 276 -34.55 11.36 20.18
N PHE A 277 -33.67 10.65 20.88
CA PHE A 277 -33.96 10.05 22.18
C PHE A 277 -34.11 11.10 23.28
N GLY A 278 -33.31 12.18 23.23
CA GLY A 278 -33.45 13.34 24.10
C GLY A 278 -34.76 14.10 23.88
N ALA A 279 -35.19 14.26 22.63
CA ALA A 279 -36.48 14.87 22.27
C ALA A 279 -37.70 14.02 22.66
N LEU A 280 -37.52 12.71 22.83
CA LEU A 280 -38.53 11.77 23.31
C LEU A 280 -38.50 11.58 24.85
N SER A 281 -37.58 12.24 25.56
CA SER A 281 -37.52 12.18 27.02
C SER A 281 -38.69 12.97 27.62
N PRO A 282 -39.59 12.35 28.40
CA PRO A 282 -40.80 13.00 28.88
C PRO A 282 -40.47 13.94 30.06
N SER A 283 -40.23 15.21 29.75
CA SER A 283 -40.34 16.28 30.74
C SER A 283 -40.88 17.56 30.10
N GLU A 284 -42.19 17.56 29.86
CA GLU A 284 -43.03 18.76 30.07
C GLU A 284 -44.51 18.37 30.06
N ALA A 285 -44.96 17.81 31.19
CA ALA A 285 -46.38 17.77 31.50
C ALA A 285 -46.83 19.20 31.88
N ARG A 286 -47.49 19.91 30.95
CA ARG A 286 -48.26 21.11 31.31
C ARG A 286 -49.44 20.71 32.19
N PRO A 287 -49.72 21.41 33.30
CA PRO A 287 -50.93 21.15 34.07
C PRO A 287 -52.17 21.71 33.34
N PRO A 288 -53.36 21.13 33.57
CA PRO A 288 -54.60 21.54 32.92
C PRO A 288 -55.13 22.86 33.50
N PRO A 289 -55.91 23.65 32.73
CA PRO A 289 -56.56 24.84 33.26
C PRO A 289 -57.82 24.47 34.06
N SER A 290 -57.81 24.72 35.37
CA SER A 290 -59.00 24.80 36.23
C SER A 290 -59.31 26.29 36.48
N GLN A 291 -60.37 26.80 35.87
CA GLN A 291 -61.64 27.23 36.49
C GLN A 291 -61.57 28.53 37.32
N GLU A 292 -62.25 29.59 36.86
CA GLU A 292 -63.42 30.21 37.50
C GLU A 292 -63.70 31.63 36.95
N GLY A 293 -64.97 31.91 36.68
CA GLY A 293 -65.45 33.22 36.25
C GLY A 293 -66.66 33.17 35.31
N GLU A 294 -67.71 32.44 35.69
CA GLU A 294 -69.06 32.72 35.17
C GLU A 294 -69.50 34.08 35.73
N GLU A 295 -70.07 34.95 34.89
CA GLU A 295 -71.30 35.68 35.23
C GLU A 295 -71.94 36.40 34.02
N VAL A 296 -73.21 36.03 33.82
CA VAL A 296 -74.37 36.81 33.37
C VAL A 296 -74.63 37.08 31.87
N GLN A 297 -75.81 36.58 31.51
CA GLN A 297 -76.59 36.62 30.28
C GLN A 297 -77.43 37.91 30.18
N GLY A 298 -77.62 38.46 28.97
CA GLY A 298 -78.68 39.46 28.74
C GLY A 298 -78.67 40.26 27.44
N SER A 299 -79.32 39.71 26.40
CA SER A 299 -80.32 40.38 25.53
C SER A 299 -79.94 41.38 24.41
N LYS A 300 -80.38 41.01 23.19
CA LYS A 300 -80.96 41.83 22.08
C LYS A 300 -80.02 42.74 21.28
N GLU A 301 -80.18 43.01 19.98
CA GLU A 301 -80.93 42.51 18.80
C GLU A 301 -80.40 43.37 17.62
N ASN A 302 -80.45 42.83 16.38
CA ASN A 302 -80.41 43.53 15.06
C ASN A 302 -79.05 44.13 14.61
N GLU A 303 -78.62 44.10 13.34
CA GLU A 303 -79.20 43.70 12.05
C GLU A 303 -78.04 43.56 11.01
N GLU A 304 -78.20 42.58 10.10
CA GLU A 304 -77.80 42.51 8.68
C GLU A 304 -76.38 42.92 8.19
N LYS A 305 -75.63 41.97 7.57
CA LYS A 305 -75.68 41.71 6.11
C LYS A 305 -74.78 40.54 5.63
N GLU A 306 -75.38 39.73 4.76
CA GLU A 306 -74.92 38.75 3.76
C GLU A 306 -73.41 38.62 3.41
N ASP A 307 -72.85 37.39 3.45
CA ASP A 307 -72.76 36.44 2.32
C ASP A 307 -71.86 35.22 2.66
N ARG A 308 -72.21 34.02 2.17
CA ARG A 308 -71.48 32.73 2.25
C ARG A 308 -71.53 32.06 0.86
N PRO A 309 -70.79 30.97 0.59
CA PRO A 309 -69.39 30.62 0.91
C PRO A 309 -68.62 30.22 -0.38
N ASP A 310 -67.30 30.04 -0.36
CA ASP A 310 -66.64 28.78 -0.76
C ASP A 310 -65.10 28.88 -0.70
N SER A 311 -64.53 27.74 -0.36
CA SER A 311 -63.15 27.28 -0.21
C SER A 311 -62.04 27.92 -1.08
N GLY A 312 -60.97 28.34 -0.39
CA GLY A 312 -59.68 28.63 -0.99
C GLY A 312 -58.93 27.36 -1.40
N LYS A 313 -58.53 27.26 -2.67
CA LYS A 313 -57.50 26.33 -3.14
C LYS A 313 -56.15 27.05 -3.20
N SER A 314 -55.34 26.93 -2.14
CA SER A 314 -53.91 27.21 -2.21
C SER A 314 -53.19 26.05 -2.91
N LYS A 315 -52.40 26.38 -3.95
CA LYS A 315 -51.51 25.48 -4.68
C LYS A 315 -50.58 24.72 -3.71
N GLN A 316 -50.67 23.39 -3.68
CA GLN A 316 -49.57 22.53 -3.21
C GLN A 316 -48.46 22.51 -4.27
N PRO A 317 -47.17 22.65 -3.91
CA PRO A 317 -46.08 22.31 -4.82
C PRO A 317 -46.01 20.79 -5.01
N ARG A 318 -45.80 20.34 -6.26
CA ARG A 318 -45.48 18.94 -6.58
C ARG A 318 -44.22 18.54 -5.81
N ASN A 319 -44.34 17.58 -4.91
CA ASN A 319 -43.19 16.86 -4.38
C ASN A 319 -42.63 15.99 -5.51
N VAL A 320 -41.46 16.37 -6.00
CA VAL A 320 -40.65 15.58 -6.92
C VAL A 320 -40.15 14.36 -6.14
N SER A 321 -40.44 13.17 -6.66
CA SER A 321 -39.98 11.91 -6.06
C SER A 321 -38.46 11.81 -6.18
N GLN A 322 -37.83 11.27 -5.14
CA GLN A 322 -36.38 11.07 -5.00
C GLN A 322 -35.75 10.30 -6.19
N ALA A 323 -36.57 9.57 -6.97
CA ALA A 323 -36.16 8.88 -8.20
C ALA A 323 -35.90 9.80 -9.41
N GLU A 324 -36.52 10.99 -9.50
CA GLU A 324 -36.26 11.93 -10.60
C GLU A 324 -34.94 12.69 -10.41
N LEU A 325 -34.51 12.89 -9.15
CA LEU A 325 -33.24 13.54 -8.82
C LEU A 325 -32.04 12.64 -9.19
N GLU A 326 -32.16 11.33 -8.92
CA GLU A 326 -31.12 10.33 -9.22
C GLU A 326 -30.96 10.06 -10.72
N SER A 327 -32.01 10.29 -11.53
CA SER A 327 -31.96 10.08 -12.98
C SER A 327 -31.14 11.13 -13.74
N SER A 328 -30.80 12.25 -13.10
CA SER A 328 -30.06 13.36 -13.72
C SER A 328 -28.53 13.25 -13.56
N LEU A 329 -28.03 12.34 -12.72
CA LEU A 329 -26.60 12.24 -12.39
C LEU A 329 -25.78 11.28 -13.27
N TYR A 330 -26.41 10.63 -14.26
CA TYR A 330 -25.70 9.75 -15.19
C TYR A 330 -25.98 10.11 -16.65
N ARG A 331 -25.23 11.10 -17.16
CA ARG A 331 -24.93 11.13 -18.60
C ARG A 331 -23.50 11.64 -18.87
N VAL A 332 -22.60 10.66 -18.94
CA VAL A 332 -21.47 10.50 -19.88
C VAL A 332 -20.42 11.61 -19.97
N GLY A 333 -19.17 11.25 -19.63
CA GLY A 333 -18.00 11.72 -20.37
C GLY A 333 -16.67 11.60 -19.62
N HIS A 334 -15.94 10.48 -19.77
CA HIS A 334 -14.50 10.50 -20.16
C HIS A 334 -13.95 9.09 -20.43
N PRO A 335 -12.90 8.94 -21.27
CA PRO A 335 -12.31 7.69 -21.69
C PRO A 335 -11.29 7.20 -20.67
N THR A 336 -11.46 5.97 -20.18
CA THR A 336 -10.47 5.27 -19.36
C THR A 336 -9.64 4.36 -20.24
N ASN A 337 -8.38 4.74 -20.48
CA ASN A 337 -7.29 3.84 -20.85
C ASN A 337 -5.99 4.39 -20.23
N SER A 338 -5.82 4.21 -18.92
CA SER A 338 -4.54 4.44 -18.22
C SER A 338 -4.47 3.85 -16.80
N LEU A 339 -5.59 3.44 -16.20
CA LEU A 339 -5.60 2.94 -14.82
C LEU A 339 -5.25 1.44 -14.66
N LEU A 340 -5.31 0.65 -15.73
CA LEU A 340 -4.98 -0.78 -15.69
C LEU A 340 -3.47 -1.06 -15.69
N SER A 341 -2.63 -0.14 -16.19
CA SER A 341 -1.16 -0.28 -16.17
C SER A 341 -0.55 0.08 -14.82
N ASP A 342 -1.15 1.01 -14.08
CA ASP A 342 -0.60 1.48 -12.80
C ASP A 342 -0.94 0.55 -11.61
N VAL A 343 -2.08 -0.13 -11.68
CA VAL A 343 -2.49 -1.11 -10.66
C VAL A 343 -1.71 -2.42 -10.82
N THR A 344 -1.42 -2.82 -12.07
CA THR A 344 -0.60 -4.01 -12.35
C THR A 344 0.86 -3.80 -11.99
N PHE A 345 1.43 -2.60 -12.24
CA PHE A 345 2.82 -2.30 -11.87
C PHE A 345 3.03 -2.18 -10.34
N LYS A 346 2.02 -1.69 -9.60
CA LYS A 346 2.06 -1.62 -8.12
C LYS A 346 1.79 -2.94 -7.42
N PHE A 347 1.09 -3.89 -8.05
CA PHE A 347 0.90 -5.25 -7.51
C PHE A 347 2.18 -6.10 -7.61
N ILE A 348 2.95 -5.89 -8.69
CA ILE A 348 4.23 -6.56 -8.95
C ILE A 348 5.28 -6.19 -7.88
N LEU A 349 5.42 -4.90 -7.54
CA LEU A 349 6.30 -4.43 -6.45
C LEU A 349 5.85 -4.84 -5.04
N LYS A 350 4.56 -5.16 -4.85
CA LYS A 350 3.98 -5.57 -3.55
C LYS A 350 4.29 -7.02 -3.19
N MET A 351 4.58 -7.88 -4.16
CA MET A 351 4.91 -9.29 -3.95
C MET A 351 6.42 -9.55 -3.78
N ASP A 352 7.28 -8.72 -4.37
CA ASP A 352 8.75 -8.84 -4.26
C ASP A 352 9.27 -8.62 -2.83
N ILE A 353 8.57 -7.80 -2.03
CA ILE A 353 9.00 -7.46 -0.67
C ILE A 353 8.50 -8.47 0.36
N PHE A 354 7.32 -9.08 0.15
CA PHE A 354 6.79 -10.08 1.08
C PHE A 354 7.55 -11.41 0.98
N TYR A 355 8.13 -11.72 -0.19
CA TYR A 355 8.77 -13.02 -0.40
C TYR A 355 10.21 -13.15 0.11
N PHE A 356 10.94 -12.04 0.24
CA PHE A 356 12.30 -12.06 0.80
C PHE A 356 12.30 -12.06 2.34
N VAL A 357 11.21 -11.65 2.98
CA VAL A 357 11.06 -11.61 4.45
C VAL A 357 10.59 -12.94 5.03
N GLU A 358 9.83 -13.75 4.28
CA GLU A 358 9.26 -15.03 4.78
C GLU A 358 10.14 -16.27 4.50
N ASN A 359 11.21 -16.17 3.70
CA ASN A 359 12.14 -17.29 3.46
C ASN A 359 13.58 -16.96 3.85
N ARG A 360 13.84 -17.05 5.15
CA ARG A 360 15.02 -17.75 5.69
C ARG A 360 14.62 -18.55 6.91
#